data_AF-A0A662VBN2-F1
#
_entry.id   AF-A0A662VBN2-F1
#
_cell.length_a   1.000
_cell.length_b   1.000
_cell.length_c   1.000
_cell.angle_alpha   90.00
_cell.angle_beta   90.00
_cell.angle_gamma   90.00
#
_symmetry.space_group_name_H-M   'P 1'
#
loop_
_entity.id
_entity.type
_entity.pdbx_description
1 polymer ?
#
loop_
_entity_poly.entity_id
_entity_poly.type
_entity_poly.pdbx_seq_one_letter_code
_entity_poly.pdbx_strand_id
1 'polypeptide(L)'
;MGHVARDLAIARILKLLDGDVRVDWCSAEPAISYLELHGCNVLEKCRAMHSISGIVEELFNKGLRGVGGLKRLGEKLGILRRNWGIVEGIIDRYDLVVADEFWELVYAAPPAIRRRVVFLTDIVYMPYSFSALGTIGSLAINAYFHKALQGFRRLDYLNSLAEVRGRRWFIFLGRRVDRWIAENAFIAGYAPSYVPGKLLPKRDARRMLGIDMDEFVVVTVGGTSAGSRRLLDCIYSALPTIGEEVRRRTGRELLVIVVRGPRTE
;
A
#
# COMPACT_ATOMS: atom_id res chain seq x y z
N MET A 1 6.25 0.38 4.21
CA MET A 1 5.65 -0.02 5.49
C MET A 1 4.40 0.79 5.84
N GLY A 2 3.87 1.65 4.95
CA GLY A 2 2.68 2.47 5.26
C GLY A 2 1.43 1.65 5.61
N HIS A 3 1.12 0.62 4.81
CA HIS A 3 -0.03 -0.27 5.05
C HIS A 3 0.05 -0.94 6.43
N VAL A 4 1.11 -1.71 6.71
CA VAL A 4 1.24 -2.40 8.00
C VAL A 4 1.25 -1.45 9.22
N ALA A 5 1.82 -0.25 9.10
CA ALA A 5 1.80 0.73 10.17
C ALA A 5 0.38 1.31 10.39
N ARG A 6 -0.38 1.52 9.31
CA ARG A 6 -1.80 1.86 9.35
C ARG A 6 -2.63 0.74 9.96
N ASP A 7 -2.44 -0.50 9.54
CA ASP A 7 -3.18 -1.63 10.09
C ASP A 7 -2.95 -1.76 11.60
N LEU A 8 -1.70 -1.59 12.05
CA LEU A 8 -1.37 -1.60 13.47
C LEU A 8 -2.08 -0.48 14.24
N ALA A 9 -2.19 0.72 13.65
CA ALA A 9 -2.96 1.82 14.24
C ALA A 9 -4.45 1.49 14.34
N ILE A 10 -5.02 0.89 13.28
CA ILE A 10 -6.43 0.43 13.27
C ILE A 10 -6.64 -0.62 14.37
N ALA A 11 -5.79 -1.64 14.44
CA ALA A 11 -5.88 -2.70 15.45
C ALA A 11 -5.81 -2.14 16.89
N ARG A 12 -4.94 -1.15 17.12
CA ARG A 12 -4.86 -0.47 18.42
C ARG A 12 -6.13 0.31 18.76
N ILE A 13 -6.73 0.99 17.78
CA ILE A 13 -8.00 1.71 17.98
C ILE A 13 -9.14 0.71 18.25
N LEU A 14 -9.20 -0.41 17.53
CA LEU A 14 -10.20 -1.46 17.78
C LEU A 14 -10.13 -1.96 19.22
N LYS A 15 -8.91 -2.22 19.73
CA LYS A 15 -8.70 -2.64 21.11
C LYS A 15 -9.07 -1.58 22.15
N LEU A 16 -8.99 -0.29 21.81
CA LEU A 16 -9.45 0.80 22.68
C LEU A 16 -10.98 0.91 22.71
N LEU A 17 -11.65 0.60 21.60
CA LEU A 17 -13.11 0.59 21.52
C LEU A 17 -13.71 -0.65 22.19
N ASP A 18 -13.04 -1.79 22.06
CA ASP A 18 -13.43 -3.06 22.66
C ASP A 18 -12.18 -3.84 23.13
N GLY A 19 -12.02 -3.94 24.44
CA GLY A 19 -10.85 -4.54 25.08
C GLY A 19 -10.71 -6.05 24.86
N ASP A 20 -11.79 -6.73 24.46
CA ASP A 20 -11.81 -8.17 24.25
C ASP A 20 -11.41 -8.57 22.83
N VAL A 21 -11.26 -7.61 21.92
CA VAL A 21 -10.82 -7.85 20.54
C VAL A 21 -9.42 -8.45 20.52
N ARG A 22 -9.32 -9.65 19.93
CA ARG A 22 -8.05 -10.32 19.61
C ARG A 22 -7.73 -10.12 18.14
N VAL A 23 -6.49 -9.76 17.85
CA VAL A 23 -6.00 -9.53 16.50
C VAL A 23 -4.80 -10.41 16.24
N ASP A 24 -4.95 -11.31 15.28
CA ASP A 24 -3.88 -12.13 14.73
C ASP A 24 -3.54 -11.66 13.32
N TRP A 25 -2.26 -11.78 12.95
CA TRP A 25 -1.74 -11.16 11.74
C TRP A 25 -1.33 -12.20 10.70
N CYS A 26 -1.70 -11.95 9.45
CA CYS A 26 -1.27 -12.74 8.30
C CYS A 26 -0.71 -11.82 7.22
N SER A 27 0.60 -11.92 6.96
CA SER A 27 1.28 -11.05 6.00
C SER A 27 2.52 -11.73 5.43
N ALA A 28 3.33 -11.00 4.66
CA ALA A 28 4.62 -11.41 4.15
C ALA A 28 5.70 -10.36 4.49
N GLU A 29 6.98 -10.69 4.33
CA GLU A 29 8.06 -9.73 4.61
C GLU A 29 8.01 -8.48 3.70
N PRO A 30 8.38 -7.29 4.23
CA PRO A 30 8.92 -6.99 5.56
C PRO A 30 7.85 -6.66 6.62
N ALA A 31 6.56 -6.87 6.32
CA ALA A 31 5.48 -6.49 7.24
C ALA A 31 5.48 -7.38 8.50
N ILE A 32 5.84 -8.66 8.36
CA ILE A 32 6.02 -9.58 9.50
C ILE A 32 7.04 -9.01 10.48
N SER A 33 8.26 -8.70 10.02
CA SER A 33 9.30 -8.13 10.86
C SER A 33 8.85 -6.86 11.59
N TYR A 34 8.10 -5.98 10.90
CA TYR A 34 7.54 -4.77 11.52
C TYR A 34 6.52 -5.10 12.63
N LEU A 35 5.63 -6.07 12.41
CA LEU A 35 4.61 -6.47 13.38
C LEU A 35 5.24 -7.11 14.63
N GLU A 36 6.23 -7.99 14.45
CA GLU A 36 6.94 -8.64 15.54
C GLU A 36 7.70 -7.64 16.42
N LEU A 37 8.36 -6.65 15.80
CA LEU A 37 9.00 -5.55 16.52
C LEU A 37 8.01 -4.80 17.43
N HIS A 38 6.73 -4.77 17.06
CA HIS A 38 5.65 -4.14 17.83
C HIS A 38 4.89 -5.14 18.72
N GLY A 39 5.42 -6.34 18.94
CA GLY A 39 4.85 -7.36 19.83
C GLY A 39 3.54 -7.96 19.32
N CYS A 40 3.27 -7.91 18.01
CA CYS A 40 2.06 -8.45 17.42
C CYS A 40 2.17 -9.95 17.17
N ASN A 41 1.05 -10.68 17.31
CA ASN A 41 1.01 -12.12 17.06
C ASN A 41 0.84 -12.43 15.56
N VAL A 42 1.93 -12.80 14.88
CA VAL A 42 1.89 -13.25 13.48
C VAL A 42 1.64 -14.74 13.42
N LEU A 43 0.61 -15.14 12.66
CA LEU A 43 0.26 -16.54 12.45
C LEU A 43 1.41 -17.29 11.79
N GLU A 44 1.83 -18.39 12.42
CA GLU A 44 2.98 -19.19 11.97
C GLU A 44 2.85 -19.64 10.50
N LYS A 45 1.66 -20.08 10.09
CA LYS A 45 1.39 -20.49 8.70
C LYS A 45 1.64 -19.37 7.68
N CYS A 46 1.41 -18.11 8.06
CA CYS A 46 1.58 -16.97 7.16
C CYS A 46 3.04 -16.61 6.93
N ARG A 47 3.98 -17.12 7.75
CA ARG A 47 5.43 -16.95 7.50
C ARG A 47 5.90 -17.58 6.18
N ALA A 48 5.16 -18.56 5.66
CA ALA A 48 5.43 -19.18 4.37
C ALA A 48 4.91 -18.37 3.16
N MET A 49 4.24 -17.23 3.40
CA MET A 49 3.74 -16.38 2.33
C MET A 49 4.88 -15.60 1.66
N HIS A 50 4.76 -15.41 0.35
CA HIS A 50 5.71 -14.62 -0.41
C HIS A 50 5.12 -13.24 -0.73
N SER A 51 5.96 -12.21 -0.63
CA SER A 51 5.55 -10.84 -0.99
C SER A 51 5.40 -10.70 -2.50
N ILE A 52 4.27 -10.16 -2.95
CA ILE A 52 4.05 -9.80 -4.36
C ILE A 52 4.75 -8.49 -4.76
N SER A 53 5.17 -7.68 -3.77
CA SER A 53 5.73 -6.33 -4.02
C SER A 53 6.97 -6.38 -4.90
N GLY A 54 7.85 -7.36 -4.71
CA GLY A 54 9.09 -7.47 -5.51
C GLY A 54 8.83 -7.67 -7.00
N ILE A 55 7.85 -8.50 -7.35
CA ILE A 55 7.47 -8.70 -8.77
C ILE A 55 6.80 -7.45 -9.32
N VAL A 56 5.92 -6.82 -8.54
CA VAL A 56 5.26 -5.57 -8.96
C VAL A 56 6.29 -4.49 -9.24
N GLU A 57 7.26 -4.30 -8.34
CA GLU A 57 8.36 -3.34 -8.49
C GLU A 57 9.22 -3.64 -9.72
N GLU A 58 9.57 -4.90 -9.96
CA GLU A 58 10.33 -5.28 -11.15
C GLU A 58 9.55 -5.01 -12.45
N LEU A 59 8.25 -5.31 -12.46
CA LEU A 59 7.36 -4.99 -13.58
C LEU A 59 7.25 -3.48 -13.83
N PHE A 60 7.21 -2.66 -12.76
CA PHE A 60 7.22 -1.20 -12.89
C PHE A 60 8.57 -0.67 -13.40
N ASN A 61 9.68 -1.21 -12.91
CA ASN A 61 11.03 -0.74 -13.26
C ASN A 61 11.45 -1.17 -14.67
N LYS A 62 11.12 -2.41 -15.09
CA LYS A 62 11.57 -3.00 -16.37
C LYS A 62 10.48 -2.99 -17.45
N GLY A 63 9.22 -2.78 -17.08
CA GLY A 63 8.07 -2.85 -17.98
C GLY A 63 7.69 -4.28 -18.38
N LEU A 64 6.52 -4.43 -19.00
CA LEU A 64 5.98 -5.72 -19.47
C LEU A 64 6.53 -6.18 -20.83
N ARG A 65 7.78 -5.87 -21.16
CA ARG A 65 8.31 -6.13 -22.52
C ARG A 65 8.74 -7.61 -22.69
N GLY A 66 8.17 -8.29 -23.68
CA GLY A 66 8.58 -9.62 -24.14
C GLY A 66 8.19 -10.79 -23.23
N VAL A 67 8.79 -11.97 -23.48
CA VAL A 67 8.52 -13.24 -22.77
C VAL A 67 8.81 -13.12 -21.26
N GLY A 68 9.78 -12.29 -20.87
CA GLY A 68 10.09 -12.02 -19.47
C GLY A 68 8.91 -11.42 -18.70
N GLY A 69 8.19 -10.47 -19.29
CA GLY A 69 7.02 -9.84 -18.65
C GLY A 69 5.88 -10.83 -18.40
N LEU A 70 5.59 -11.71 -19.37
CA LEU A 70 4.57 -12.75 -19.22
C LEU A 70 4.96 -13.78 -18.17
N LYS A 71 6.23 -14.19 -18.12
CA LYS A 71 6.74 -15.08 -17.08
C LYS A 71 6.57 -14.46 -15.69
N ARG A 72 6.94 -13.19 -15.50
CA ARG A 72 6.75 -12.47 -14.22
C ARG A 72 5.29 -12.35 -13.83
N LEU A 73 4.39 -12.14 -14.79
CA LEU A 73 2.96 -12.15 -14.52
C LEU A 73 2.49 -13.54 -14.06
N GLY A 74 2.95 -14.61 -14.71
CA GLY A 74 2.70 -15.99 -14.28
C GLY A 74 3.20 -16.27 -12.85
N GLU A 75 4.42 -15.83 -12.52
CA GLU A 75 5.00 -15.93 -11.17
C GLU A 75 4.14 -15.18 -10.14
N LYS A 76 3.68 -13.96 -10.46
CA LYS A 76 2.76 -13.21 -9.59
C LYS A 76 1.48 -13.99 -9.33
N LEU A 77 0.84 -14.55 -10.37
CA LEU A 77 -0.38 -15.35 -10.21
C LEU A 77 -0.12 -16.63 -9.40
N GLY A 78 1.04 -17.25 -9.57
CA GLY A 78 1.48 -18.40 -8.77
C GLY A 78 1.59 -18.07 -7.29
N ILE A 79 2.22 -16.93 -6.94
CA ILE A 79 2.30 -16.45 -5.56
C ILE A 79 0.91 -16.18 -4.98
N LEU A 80 0.05 -15.49 -5.73
CA LEU A 80 -1.32 -15.18 -5.27
C LEU A 80 -2.11 -16.46 -4.94
N ARG A 81 -2.04 -17.49 -5.79
CA ARG A 81 -2.70 -18.78 -5.53
C ARG A 81 -2.10 -19.53 -4.36
N ARG A 82 -0.76 -19.55 -4.25
CA ARG A 82 -0.06 -20.20 -3.14
C ARG A 82 -0.43 -19.56 -1.81
N ASN A 83 -0.35 -18.23 -1.74
CA ASN A 83 -0.70 -17.46 -0.55
C ASN A 83 -2.17 -17.67 -0.18
N TRP A 84 -3.09 -17.70 -1.17
CA TRP A 84 -4.49 -18.04 -0.92
C TRP A 84 -4.66 -19.43 -0.28
N GLY A 85 -3.96 -20.46 -0.77
CA GLY A 85 -4.04 -21.80 -0.18
C GLY A 85 -3.62 -21.85 1.30
N ILE A 86 -2.74 -20.93 1.74
CA ILE A 86 -2.39 -20.77 3.16
C ILE A 86 -3.56 -20.15 3.93
N VAL A 87 -4.15 -19.09 3.37
CA VAL A 87 -5.18 -18.25 4.00
C VAL A 87 -6.53 -18.96 4.08
N GLU A 88 -6.91 -19.73 3.06
CA GLU A 88 -8.17 -20.48 3.01
C GLU A 88 -8.30 -21.43 4.22
N GLY A 89 -7.19 -22.05 4.63
CA GLY A 89 -7.17 -22.97 5.78
C GLY A 89 -7.23 -22.30 7.16
N ILE A 90 -7.27 -20.96 7.24
CA ILE A 90 -7.32 -20.21 8.51
C ILE A 90 -8.51 -19.26 8.60
N ILE A 91 -9.07 -18.83 7.47
CA ILE A 91 -10.02 -17.71 7.44
C ILE A 91 -11.33 -17.97 8.20
N ASP A 92 -11.78 -19.22 8.22
CA ASP A 92 -13.02 -19.62 8.91
C ASP A 92 -12.93 -19.60 10.44
N ARG A 93 -11.74 -19.36 11.00
CA ARG A 93 -11.53 -19.27 12.46
C ARG A 93 -11.80 -17.89 13.03
N TYR A 94 -12.07 -16.90 12.18
CA TYR A 94 -12.22 -15.50 12.57
C TYR A 94 -13.64 -14.99 12.30
N ASP A 95 -14.17 -14.22 13.25
CA ASP A 95 -15.48 -13.56 13.11
C ASP A 95 -15.45 -12.42 12.07
N LEU A 96 -14.27 -11.82 11.89
CA LEU A 96 -14.04 -10.72 10.96
C LEU A 96 -12.64 -10.84 10.34
N VAL A 97 -12.58 -10.60 9.03
CA VAL A 97 -11.33 -10.51 8.30
C VAL A 97 -11.21 -9.11 7.73
N VAL A 98 -10.16 -8.40 8.11
CA VAL A 98 -9.81 -7.09 7.54
C VAL A 98 -8.64 -7.31 6.60
N ALA A 99 -8.80 -6.91 5.35
CA ALA A 99 -7.83 -7.15 4.28
C ALA A 99 -7.39 -5.81 3.68
N ASP A 100 -6.26 -5.27 4.15
CA ASP A 100 -5.61 -4.11 3.54
C ASP A 100 -4.83 -4.57 2.30
N GLU A 101 -5.39 -4.29 1.13
CA GLU A 101 -4.80 -4.61 -0.17
C GLU A 101 -4.34 -6.07 -0.30
N PHE A 102 -5.06 -6.99 0.34
CA PHE A 102 -4.74 -8.41 0.32
C PHE A 102 -5.26 -9.03 -0.99
N TRP A 103 -4.56 -8.73 -2.09
CA TRP A 103 -4.96 -9.02 -3.46
C TRP A 103 -5.17 -10.51 -3.74
N GLU A 104 -4.64 -11.41 -2.92
CA GLU A 104 -4.94 -12.84 -2.90
C GLU A 104 -6.44 -13.11 -2.79
N LEU A 105 -7.16 -12.37 -1.93
CA LEU A 105 -8.60 -12.50 -1.76
C LEU A 105 -9.36 -12.03 -3.00
N VAL A 106 -8.86 -10.99 -3.65
CA VAL A 106 -9.42 -10.50 -4.90
C VAL A 106 -9.23 -11.55 -5.99
N TYR A 107 -8.04 -12.17 -6.06
CA TYR A 107 -7.61 -13.10 -7.10
C TYR A 107 -8.19 -14.51 -7.01
N ALA A 108 -8.16 -15.10 -5.83
CA ALA A 108 -8.40 -16.54 -5.66
C ALA A 108 -9.58 -16.87 -4.74
N ALA A 109 -10.03 -15.95 -3.88
CA ALA A 109 -11.07 -16.28 -2.92
C ALA A 109 -12.46 -16.40 -3.56
N PRO A 110 -13.24 -17.43 -3.19
CA PRO A 110 -14.60 -17.57 -3.69
C PRO A 110 -15.50 -16.43 -3.19
N PRO A 111 -16.59 -16.10 -3.91
CA PRO A 111 -17.50 -15.04 -3.51
C PRO A 111 -18.05 -15.16 -2.08
N ALA A 112 -18.26 -16.40 -1.59
CA ALA A 112 -18.75 -16.65 -0.24
C ALA A 112 -17.80 -16.12 0.85
N ILE A 113 -16.49 -16.28 0.64
CA ILE A 113 -15.47 -15.78 1.57
C ILE A 113 -15.36 -14.26 1.50
N ARG A 114 -15.38 -13.67 0.29
CA ARG A 114 -15.30 -12.20 0.14
C ARG A 114 -16.43 -11.47 0.87
N ARG A 115 -17.61 -12.09 1.00
CA ARG A 115 -18.73 -11.58 1.81
C ARG A 115 -18.54 -11.63 3.33
N ARG A 116 -17.41 -12.11 3.82
CA ARG A 116 -17.02 -12.04 5.25
C ARG A 116 -15.88 -11.06 5.50
N VAL A 117 -15.36 -10.45 4.45
CA VAL A 117 -14.17 -9.61 4.48
C VAL A 117 -14.53 -8.13 4.39
N VAL A 118 -13.88 -7.32 5.20
CA VAL A 118 -13.76 -5.87 5.02
C VAL A 118 -12.49 -5.64 4.23
N PHE A 119 -12.62 -5.19 2.98
CA PHE A 119 -11.49 -4.94 2.10
C PHE A 119 -11.13 -3.46 2.13
N LEU A 120 -9.90 -3.14 2.51
CA LEU A 120 -9.36 -1.78 2.50
C LEU A 120 -8.46 -1.62 1.27
N THR A 121 -8.62 -0.51 0.56
CA THR A 121 -7.72 -0.20 -0.56
C THR A 121 -7.68 1.29 -0.85
N ASP A 122 -6.53 1.77 -1.29
CA ASP A 122 -6.36 3.11 -1.87
C ASP A 122 -6.24 3.07 -3.41
N ILE A 123 -6.31 1.87 -4.00
CA ILE A 123 -6.23 1.61 -5.45
C ILE A 123 -7.48 0.87 -5.94
N VAL A 124 -8.25 1.56 -6.76
CA VAL A 124 -9.45 1.00 -7.40
C VAL A 124 -9.42 1.08 -8.91
N TYR A 125 -8.40 1.70 -9.50
CA TYR A 125 -8.35 1.96 -10.93
C TYR A 125 -6.91 1.99 -11.45
N MET A 126 -6.70 1.41 -12.63
CA MET A 126 -5.44 1.46 -13.38
C MET A 126 -5.53 2.49 -14.52
N PRO A 127 -4.68 3.54 -14.54
CA PRO A 127 -4.62 4.48 -15.65
C PRO A 127 -4.31 3.81 -16.99
N TYR A 128 -4.94 4.29 -18.07
CA TYR A 128 -4.66 3.79 -19.42
C TYR A 128 -3.24 4.15 -19.85
N SER A 129 -2.55 3.17 -20.42
CA SER A 129 -1.25 3.38 -21.09
C SER A 129 -1.41 4.17 -22.38
N PHE A 130 -0.33 4.82 -22.84
CA PHE A 130 -0.25 5.43 -24.17
C PHE A 130 -0.08 4.42 -25.31
N SER A 131 0.17 3.14 -25.00
CA SER A 131 0.33 2.07 -26.01
C SER A 131 -0.96 1.26 -26.17
N ALA A 132 -1.27 0.81 -27.38
CA ALA A 132 -2.48 0.02 -27.66
C ALA A 132 -2.57 -1.26 -26.81
N LEU A 133 -1.47 -2.02 -26.70
CA LEU A 133 -1.39 -3.21 -25.84
C LEU A 133 -1.56 -2.86 -24.35
N GLY A 134 -0.93 -1.78 -23.88
CA GLY A 134 -1.08 -1.33 -22.50
C GLY A 134 -2.51 -0.85 -22.20
N THR A 135 -3.19 -0.26 -23.17
CA THR A 135 -4.60 0.13 -23.06
C THR A 135 -5.52 -1.08 -22.90
N ILE A 136 -5.32 -2.12 -23.73
CA ILE A 136 -6.07 -3.39 -23.60
C ILE A 136 -5.81 -4.03 -22.23
N GLY A 137 -4.57 -4.06 -21.78
CA GLY A 137 -4.22 -4.57 -20.45
C GLY A 137 -4.90 -3.78 -19.32
N SER A 138 -4.90 -2.44 -19.42
CA SER A 138 -5.55 -1.56 -18.44
C SER A 138 -7.07 -1.77 -18.42
N LEU A 139 -7.71 -1.92 -19.59
CA LEU A 139 -9.13 -2.26 -19.69
C LEU A 139 -9.44 -3.60 -19.01
N ALA A 140 -8.63 -4.63 -19.26
CA ALA A 140 -8.82 -5.94 -18.64
C ALA A 140 -8.68 -5.88 -17.11
N ILE A 141 -7.66 -5.17 -16.60
CA ILE A 141 -7.44 -4.95 -15.17
C ILE A 141 -8.61 -4.17 -14.55
N ASN A 142 -9.07 -3.11 -15.20
CA ASN A 142 -10.19 -2.29 -14.73
C ASN A 142 -11.51 -3.07 -14.73
N ALA A 143 -11.77 -3.88 -15.76
CA ALA A 143 -12.91 -4.80 -15.80
C ALA A 143 -12.89 -5.77 -14.61
N TYR A 144 -11.70 -6.29 -14.33
CA TYR A 144 -11.45 -7.22 -13.25
C TYR A 144 -11.65 -6.57 -11.87
N PHE A 145 -11.06 -5.39 -11.62
CA PHE A 145 -11.26 -4.63 -10.39
C PHE A 145 -12.72 -4.31 -10.16
N HIS A 146 -13.41 -3.78 -11.17
CA HIS A 146 -14.83 -3.46 -11.09
C HIS A 146 -15.68 -4.67 -10.66
N LYS A 147 -15.42 -5.86 -11.21
CA LYS A 147 -16.16 -7.08 -10.85
C LYS A 147 -15.74 -7.64 -9.50
N ALA A 148 -14.44 -7.66 -9.20
CA ALA A 148 -13.92 -8.31 -8.02
C ALA A 148 -14.23 -7.53 -6.74
N LEU A 149 -14.13 -6.20 -6.78
CA LEU A 149 -14.39 -5.33 -5.64
C LEU A 149 -15.87 -5.32 -5.21
N GLN A 150 -16.81 -5.56 -6.14
CA GLN A 150 -18.23 -5.74 -5.82
C GLN A 150 -18.53 -6.97 -4.95
N GLY A 151 -17.60 -7.92 -4.86
CA GLY A 151 -17.82 -9.17 -4.15
C GLY A 151 -17.60 -9.08 -2.63
N PHE A 152 -17.10 -7.97 -2.12
CA PHE A 152 -16.79 -7.81 -0.70
C PHE A 152 -18.02 -7.34 0.09
N ARG A 153 -18.14 -7.79 1.35
CA ARG A 153 -19.22 -7.33 2.25
C ARG A 153 -19.13 -5.84 2.51
N ARG A 154 -17.90 -5.37 2.68
CA ARG A 154 -17.60 -3.97 2.92
C ARG A 154 -16.29 -3.64 2.21
N LEU A 155 -16.33 -2.57 1.44
CA LEU A 155 -15.20 -2.00 0.71
C LEU A 155 -14.95 -0.62 1.27
N ASP A 156 -13.78 -0.40 1.88
CA ASP A 156 -13.39 0.89 2.42
C ASP A 156 -12.30 1.49 1.54
N TYR A 157 -12.60 2.64 0.94
CA TYR A 157 -11.70 3.37 0.06
C TYR A 157 -10.90 4.39 0.87
N LEU A 158 -9.60 4.15 0.98
CA LEU A 158 -8.68 4.88 1.86
C LEU A 158 -7.99 6.07 1.15
N ASN A 159 -8.68 6.69 0.19
CA ASN A 159 -8.12 7.76 -0.61
C ASN A 159 -9.20 8.78 -1.03
N SER A 160 -8.79 9.87 -1.67
CA SER A 160 -9.69 10.89 -2.17
C SER A 160 -10.34 10.49 -3.50
N LEU A 161 -11.61 10.84 -3.68
CA LEU A 161 -12.28 10.72 -4.99
C LEU A 161 -11.64 11.62 -6.06
N ALA A 162 -10.87 12.63 -5.67
CA ALA A 162 -10.17 13.51 -6.60
C ALA A 162 -9.22 12.75 -7.53
N GLU A 163 -8.56 11.70 -7.03
CA GLU A 163 -7.62 10.82 -7.75
C GLU A 163 -8.25 10.19 -9.00
N VAL A 164 -9.53 9.86 -8.92
CA VAL A 164 -10.28 9.13 -9.96
C VAL A 164 -11.36 9.99 -10.60
N ARG A 165 -11.38 11.30 -10.32
CA ARG A 165 -12.42 12.21 -10.80
C ARG A 165 -12.45 12.23 -12.32
N GLY A 166 -13.63 11.96 -12.88
CA GLY A 166 -13.85 11.93 -14.33
C GLY A 166 -13.28 10.70 -15.04
N ARG A 167 -12.61 9.77 -14.34
CA ARG A 167 -12.19 8.49 -14.90
C ARG A 167 -13.40 7.58 -15.12
N ARG A 168 -13.31 6.68 -16.11
CA ARG A 168 -14.33 5.67 -16.43
C ARG A 168 -13.70 4.29 -16.46
N TRP A 169 -14.45 3.31 -15.96
CA TRP A 169 -14.02 1.91 -15.94
C TRP A 169 -13.67 1.36 -17.33
N PHE A 170 -14.37 1.82 -18.36
CA PHE A 170 -14.09 1.50 -19.76
C PHE A 170 -13.92 2.79 -20.58
N ILE A 171 -13.20 2.71 -21.68
CA ILE A 171 -12.96 3.87 -22.54
C ILE A 171 -14.26 4.24 -23.25
N PHE A 172 -14.69 5.50 -23.10
CA PHE A 172 -15.94 6.08 -23.62
C PHE A 172 -17.26 5.43 -23.16
N LEU A 173 -17.19 4.24 -22.53
CA LEU A 173 -18.32 3.45 -22.06
C LEU A 173 -18.13 3.12 -20.57
N GLY A 174 -19.22 2.83 -19.86
CA GLY A 174 -19.15 2.47 -18.44
C GLY A 174 -19.23 3.64 -17.46
N ARG A 175 -19.56 3.28 -16.22
CA ARG A 175 -19.83 4.24 -15.14
C ARG A 175 -18.54 4.98 -14.79
N ARG A 176 -18.70 6.21 -14.28
CA ARG A 176 -17.57 6.95 -13.74
C ARG A 176 -17.08 6.26 -12.47
N VAL A 177 -15.77 6.14 -12.33
CA VAL A 177 -15.13 5.43 -11.22
C VAL A 177 -15.47 6.13 -9.90
N ASP A 178 -15.37 7.46 -9.87
CA ASP A 178 -15.72 8.28 -8.71
C ASP A 178 -17.16 8.04 -8.21
N ARG A 179 -18.14 8.01 -9.12
CA ARG A 179 -19.53 7.70 -8.76
C ARG A 179 -19.71 6.26 -8.28
N TRP A 180 -19.05 5.31 -8.94
CA TRP A 180 -19.14 3.91 -8.55
C TRP A 180 -18.62 3.72 -7.11
N ILE A 181 -17.49 4.33 -6.76
CA ILE A 181 -16.95 4.27 -5.38
C ILE A 181 -17.95 4.90 -4.40
N ALA A 182 -18.48 6.09 -4.70
CA ALA A 182 -19.41 6.78 -3.81
C ALA A 182 -20.68 5.97 -3.50
N GLU A 183 -21.07 5.04 -4.40
CA GLU A 183 -22.24 4.18 -4.22
C GLU A 183 -21.91 2.81 -3.62
N ASN A 184 -20.68 2.31 -3.75
CA ASN A 184 -20.32 0.92 -3.44
C ASN A 184 -19.26 0.79 -2.33
N ALA A 185 -18.65 1.89 -1.90
CA ALA A 185 -17.58 1.89 -0.90
C ALA A 185 -17.83 2.93 0.19
N PHE A 186 -17.34 2.64 1.39
CA PHE A 186 -17.22 3.63 2.46
C PHE A 186 -15.95 4.45 2.22
N ILE A 187 -16.09 5.76 2.01
CA ILE A 187 -14.96 6.66 1.77
C ILE A 187 -14.42 7.12 3.12
N ALA A 188 -13.41 6.42 3.63
CA ALA A 188 -12.77 6.75 4.90
C ALA A 188 -11.78 7.92 4.77
N GLY A 189 -11.34 8.22 3.54
CA GLY A 189 -10.24 9.15 3.29
C GLY A 189 -8.91 8.55 3.76
N TYR A 190 -7.94 9.42 4.04
CA TYR A 190 -6.60 8.97 4.41
C TYR A 190 -6.58 8.45 5.85
N ALA A 191 -6.36 7.15 6.02
CA ALA A 191 -6.24 6.53 7.34
C ALA A 191 -4.80 6.70 7.88
N PRO A 192 -4.59 7.41 9.01
CA PRO A 192 -3.26 7.67 9.53
C PRO A 192 -2.60 6.40 10.08
N SER A 193 -1.28 6.31 9.93
CA SER A 193 -0.45 5.23 10.48
C SER A 193 -0.08 5.43 11.96
N TYR A 194 -0.91 6.13 12.72
CA TYR A 194 -0.70 6.41 14.14
C TYR A 194 -2.03 6.51 14.88
N VAL A 195 -1.98 6.32 16.20
CA VAL A 195 -3.13 6.54 17.08
C VAL A 195 -3.14 8.01 17.51
N PRO A 196 -4.22 8.78 17.29
CA PRO A 196 -4.32 10.16 17.74
C PRO A 196 -4.02 10.31 19.24
N GLY A 197 -3.26 11.33 19.62
CA GLY A 197 -2.86 11.57 21.02
C GLY A 197 -1.73 10.66 21.55
N LYS A 198 -1.21 9.73 20.73
CA LYS A 198 -0.05 8.88 21.08
C LYS A 198 1.25 9.29 20.38
N LEU A 199 1.22 10.36 19.57
CA LEU A 199 2.43 10.92 18.97
C LEU A 199 3.26 11.65 20.01
N LEU A 200 4.58 11.54 19.88
CA LEU A 200 5.51 12.32 20.69
C LEU A 200 5.36 13.82 20.37
N PRO A 201 5.53 14.69 21.37
CA PRO A 201 5.70 16.11 21.12
C PRO A 201 6.84 16.34 20.13
N LYS A 202 6.68 17.32 19.24
CA LYS A 202 7.64 17.64 18.17
C LYS A 202 9.09 17.73 18.67
N ARG A 203 9.30 18.36 19.83
CA ARG A 203 10.62 18.51 20.47
C ARG A 203 11.24 17.17 20.84
N ASP A 204 10.45 16.25 21.37
CA ASP A 204 10.94 14.96 21.85
C ASP A 204 11.20 14.01 20.68
N ALA A 205 10.36 14.04 19.65
CA ALA A 205 10.61 13.35 18.39
C ALA A 205 11.92 13.82 17.72
N ARG A 206 12.16 15.14 17.69
CA ARG A 206 13.41 15.72 17.18
C ARG A 206 14.63 15.27 17.98
N ARG A 207 14.53 15.31 19.31
CA ARG A 207 15.60 14.83 20.21
C ARG A 207 15.92 13.35 19.97
N MET A 208 14.91 12.51 19.80
CA MET A 208 15.10 11.10 19.48
C MET A 208 15.82 10.88 18.15
N LEU A 209 15.62 11.76 17.18
CA LEU A 209 16.28 11.71 15.88
C LEU A 209 17.64 12.44 15.87
N GLY A 210 18.08 13.02 16.99
CA GLY A 210 19.30 13.82 17.06
C GLY A 210 19.24 15.12 16.24
N ILE A 211 18.03 15.61 15.94
CA ILE A 211 17.82 16.81 15.12
C ILE A 211 17.64 18.00 16.04
N ASP A 212 18.64 18.88 16.11
CA ASP A 212 18.55 20.14 16.85
C ASP A 212 18.09 21.32 15.96
N MET A 213 18.03 21.11 14.65
CA MET A 213 17.65 22.15 13.69
C MET A 213 16.13 22.30 13.56
N ASP A 214 15.69 23.55 13.45
CA ASP A 214 14.27 23.86 13.23
C ASP A 214 13.79 23.52 11.82
N GLU A 215 14.70 23.56 10.86
CA GLU A 215 14.43 23.37 9.43
C GLU A 215 15.31 22.25 8.90
N PHE A 216 14.68 21.25 8.30
CA PHE A 216 15.35 20.14 7.66
C PHE A 216 14.43 19.53 6.61
N VAL A 217 15.02 18.84 5.64
CA VAL A 217 14.28 18.12 4.60
C VAL A 217 14.40 16.63 4.88
N VAL A 218 13.25 15.95 4.94
CA VAL A 218 13.20 14.48 5.00
C VAL A 218 12.95 13.96 3.60
N VAL A 219 13.86 13.11 3.12
CA VAL A 219 13.74 12.39 1.86
C VAL A 219 13.45 10.94 2.17
N THR A 220 12.33 10.41 1.69
CA THR A 220 12.01 8.99 1.79
C THR A 220 11.37 8.49 0.50
N VAL A 221 11.70 7.26 0.13
CA VAL A 221 11.08 6.52 -0.99
C VAL A 221 9.99 5.56 -0.51
N GLY A 222 9.66 5.61 0.78
CA GLY A 222 8.64 4.76 1.38
C GLY A 222 9.04 3.29 1.43
N GLY A 223 8.04 2.41 1.41
CA GLY A 223 8.25 0.96 1.56
C GLY A 223 8.52 0.20 0.27
N THR A 224 8.31 0.84 -0.88
CA THR A 224 8.40 0.21 -2.20
C THR A 224 9.63 0.73 -2.93
N SER A 225 10.36 -0.13 -3.62
CA SER A 225 11.50 0.29 -4.46
C SER A 225 11.08 0.78 -5.85
N ALA A 226 9.78 0.80 -6.15
CA ALA A 226 9.25 1.22 -7.45
C ALA A 226 9.68 2.66 -7.78
N GLY A 227 10.49 2.83 -8.84
CA GLY A 227 10.99 4.13 -9.27
C GLY A 227 11.98 4.82 -8.30
N SER A 228 12.36 4.19 -7.20
CA SER A 228 13.12 4.83 -6.11
C SER A 228 14.47 5.36 -6.58
N ARG A 229 15.21 4.60 -7.39
CA ARG A 229 16.54 4.99 -7.88
C ARG A 229 16.49 6.29 -8.68
N ARG A 230 15.60 6.38 -9.68
CA ARG A 230 15.47 7.62 -10.49
C ARG A 230 15.02 8.81 -9.65
N LEU A 231 14.06 8.61 -8.75
CA LEU A 231 13.57 9.69 -7.89
C LEU A 231 14.66 10.18 -6.94
N LEU A 232 15.42 9.27 -6.34
CA LEU A 232 16.54 9.61 -5.47
C LEU A 232 17.65 10.29 -6.24
N ASP A 233 18.02 9.80 -7.42
CA ASP A 233 19.03 10.43 -8.28
C ASP A 233 18.62 11.88 -8.61
N CYS A 234 17.35 12.11 -8.97
CA CYS A 234 16.80 13.45 -9.19
C CYS A 234 16.91 14.32 -7.93
N ILE A 235 16.49 13.81 -6.77
CA ILE A 235 16.54 14.57 -5.51
C ILE A 235 17.99 14.90 -5.16
N TYR A 236 18.90 13.92 -5.18
CA TYR A 236 20.33 14.11 -4.89
C TYR A 236 20.97 15.12 -5.83
N SER A 237 20.64 15.09 -7.13
CA SER A 237 21.15 16.07 -8.09
C SER A 237 20.67 17.50 -7.81
N ALA A 238 19.50 17.66 -7.17
CA ALA A 238 18.95 18.95 -6.81
C ALA A 238 19.45 19.49 -5.46
N LEU A 239 19.92 18.62 -4.56
CA LEU A 239 20.32 19.02 -3.20
C LEU A 239 21.39 20.13 -3.16
N PRO A 240 22.44 20.15 -4.02
CA PRO A 240 23.41 21.24 -4.01
C PRO A 240 22.77 22.60 -4.32
N THR A 241 21.92 22.66 -5.34
CA THR A 241 21.21 23.88 -5.74
C THR A 241 20.24 24.34 -4.66
N ILE A 242 19.50 23.42 -4.04
CA ILE A 242 18.59 23.75 -2.93
C ILE A 242 19.40 24.24 -1.73
N GLY A 243 20.51 23.58 -1.41
CA GLY A 243 21.39 23.96 -0.31
C GLY A 243 21.98 25.36 -0.49
N GLU A 244 22.46 25.69 -1.69
CA GLU A 244 22.98 27.02 -2.02
C GLU A 244 21.89 28.09 -1.88
N GLU A 245 20.67 27.82 -2.37
CA GLU A 245 19.56 28.75 -2.25
C GLU A 245 19.11 28.98 -0.80
N VAL A 246 19.07 27.91 0.01
CA VAL A 246 18.78 28.01 1.45
C VAL A 246 19.87 28.82 2.15
N ARG A 247 21.15 28.55 1.87
CA ARG A 247 22.28 29.31 2.43
C ARG A 247 22.20 30.79 2.03
N ARG A 248 21.90 31.10 0.77
CA ARG A 248 21.77 32.46 0.26
C ARG A 248 20.63 33.23 0.93
N ARG A 249 19.48 32.58 1.19
CA ARG A 249 18.30 33.23 1.78
C ARG A 249 18.34 33.34 3.29
N THR A 250 18.96 32.37 3.97
CA THR A 250 18.84 32.22 5.43
C THR A 250 20.16 32.31 6.17
N GLY A 251 21.30 32.24 5.47
CA GLY A 251 22.63 32.14 6.07
C GLY A 251 22.91 30.80 6.75
N ARG A 252 22.07 29.77 6.55
CA ARG A 252 22.16 28.46 7.21
C ARG A 252 22.42 27.33 6.22
N GLU A 253 23.03 26.25 6.73
CA GLU A 253 23.15 24.99 5.99
C GLU A 253 21.81 24.24 5.95
N LEU A 254 21.58 23.52 4.85
CA LEU A 254 20.44 22.63 4.72
C LEU A 254 20.76 21.25 5.32
N LEU A 255 20.05 20.86 6.38
CA LEU A 255 20.06 19.50 6.88
C LEU A 255 19.11 18.62 6.05
N VAL A 256 19.63 17.55 5.45
CA VAL A 256 18.85 16.56 4.72
C VAL A 256 18.95 15.21 5.41
N ILE A 257 17.80 14.62 5.70
CA ILE A 257 17.68 13.30 6.33
C ILE A 257 17.13 12.34 5.28
N VAL A 258 17.94 11.35 4.90
CA VAL A 258 17.52 10.32 3.96
C VAL A 258 17.08 9.08 4.72
N VAL A 259 15.80 8.75 4.62
CA VAL A 259 15.21 7.54 5.21
C VAL A 259 15.04 6.49 4.11
N ARG A 260 15.88 5.46 4.16
CA ARG A 260 15.85 4.33 3.24
C ARG A 260 14.66 3.42 3.54
N GLY A 261 14.08 2.86 2.48
CA GLY A 261 13.10 1.79 2.61
C GLY A 261 13.79 0.45 2.94
N PRO A 262 13.05 -0.55 3.45
CA PRO A 262 13.60 -1.86 3.79
C PRO A 262 14.13 -2.66 2.59
N ARG A 263 13.91 -2.17 1.36
CA ARG A 263 14.25 -2.82 0.09
C ARG A 263 15.13 -1.93 -0.80
N THR A 264 15.73 -0.88 -0.24
CA THR A 264 16.63 0.02 -0.97
C THR A 264 18.02 -0.02 -0.36
N GLU A 265 19.02 -0.33 -1.20
CA GLU A 265 20.45 -0.31 -0.86
C GLU A 265 21.02 1.11 -0.82
#